data_AF-A0A223P2U9-F1
#
_entry.id   AF-A0A223P2U9-F1
#
_cell.length_a   1.000
_cell.length_b   1.000
_cell.length_c   1.000
_cell.angle_alpha   90.00
_cell.angle_beta   90.00
_cell.angle_gamma   90.00
#
_symmetry.space_group_name_H-M   'P 1'
#
loop_
_entity.id
_entity.type
_entity.pdbx_description
1 polymer ?
#
loop_
_entity_poly.entity_id
_entity_poly.type
_entity_poly.pdbx_seq_one_letter_code
_entity_poly.pdbx_strand_id
1 'polypeptide(L)' 'MFTLPFKSIVVASTNDYYVTYERATLFAESWGADLVNIGDAGHINVASGFGEWNEGLEILKWLDS' A
#
# COMPACT_ATOMS: atom_id res chain seq x y z
N MET A 1 -18.85 -5.13 -10.54
CA MET A 1 -18.07 -4.66 -9.38
C MET A 1 -17.56 -3.28 -9.77
N PHE A 2 -17.85 -2.23 -9.01
CA PHE A 2 -17.32 -0.89 -9.31
C PHE A 2 -16.04 -0.69 -8.51
N THR A 3 -14.96 -0.36 -9.21
CA THR A 3 -13.67 0.05 -8.63
C THR A 3 -13.78 1.49 -8.11
N LEU A 4 -12.75 1.98 -7.43
CA LEU A 4 -12.69 3.38 -7.05
C LEU A 4 -12.72 4.26 -8.33
N PRO A 5 -13.44 5.40 -8.32
CA PRO A 5 -13.60 6.24 -9.52
C PRO A 5 -12.39 7.17 -9.77
N PHE A 6 -11.22 6.83 -9.25
CA PHE A 6 -9.99 7.60 -9.34
C PHE A 6 -8.76 6.66 -9.25
N LYS A 7 -7.60 7.13 -9.73
CA LYS A 7 -6.33 6.41 -9.64
C LYS A 7 -5.96 6.21 -8.17
N SER A 8 -5.62 4.98 -7.80
CA SER A 8 -5.33 4.61 -6.41
C SER A 8 -4.21 3.58 -6.33
N ILE A 9 -3.50 3.57 -5.20
CA ILE A 9 -2.40 2.66 -4.92
C ILE A 9 -2.60 2.09 -3.51
N VAL A 10 -2.45 0.78 -3.36
CA VAL A 10 -2.31 0.10 -2.07
C VAL A 10 -0.84 -0.18 -1.85
N VAL A 11 -0.28 0.31 -0.74
CA VAL A 11 1.07 -0.04 -0.30
C VAL A 11 0.97 -1.08 0.80
N ALA A 12 1.67 -2.21 0.65
CA ALA A 12 1.53 -3.36 1.51
C ALA A 12 2.89 -3.91 1.97
N SER A 13 2.89 -4.36 3.23
CA SER A 13 3.99 -5.10 3.86
C SER A 13 3.71 -6.61 3.77
N THR A 14 4.77 -7.42 3.68
CA THR A 14 4.66 -8.89 3.69
C THR A 14 4.53 -9.49 5.08
N ASN A 15 4.82 -8.72 6.13
CA ASN A 15 4.80 -9.18 7.52
C ASN A 15 3.97 -8.29 8.45
N ASP A 16 2.93 -7.63 7.91
CA ASP A 16 1.95 -6.90 8.72
C ASP A 16 1.12 -7.86 9.60
N TYR A 17 1.07 -7.58 10.89
CA TYR A 17 0.34 -8.36 11.89
C TYR A 17 -1.19 -8.31 11.70
N TYR A 18 -1.71 -7.21 11.17
CA TYR A 18 -3.15 -6.95 11.06
C TYR A 18 -3.74 -7.36 9.71
N VAL A 19 -2.94 -7.29 8.64
CA VAL A 19 -3.41 -7.54 7.28
C VAL A 19 -2.37 -8.36 6.53
N THR A 20 -2.74 -9.59 6.12
CA THR A 20 -1.82 -10.40 5.30
C THR A 20 -1.65 -9.78 3.91
N TYR A 21 -0.52 -10.09 3.27
CA TYR A 21 -0.23 -9.60 1.92
C TYR A 21 -1.28 -10.05 0.89
N GLU A 22 -1.80 -11.28 1.01
CA GLU A 22 -2.87 -11.79 0.16
C GLU A 22 -4.16 -10.97 0.33
N ARG A 23 -4.47 -10.56 1.56
CA ARG A 23 -5.65 -9.74 1.84
C ARG A 23 -5.48 -8.32 1.30
N ALA A 24 -4.28 -7.73 1.42
CA ALA A 24 -3.96 -6.45 0.79
C ALA A 24 -4.07 -6.52 -0.75
N THR A 25 -3.66 -7.64 -1.35
CA THR A 25 -3.81 -7.90 -2.79
C THR A 25 -5.28 -7.91 -3.19
N LEU A 26 -6.15 -8.61 -2.43
CA LEU A 26 -7.60 -8.61 -2.67
C LEU A 26 -8.21 -7.21 -2.56
N PHE A 27 -7.72 -6.35 -1.66
CA PHE A 27 -8.15 -4.96 -1.58
C PHE A 27 -7.77 -4.19 -2.84
N ALA A 28 -6.51 -4.31 -3.30
CA ALA A 28 -6.05 -3.66 -4.52
C ALA A 28 -6.90 -4.07 -5.74
N GLU A 29 -7.13 -5.38 -5.91
CA GLU A 29 -7.99 -5.91 -6.98
C GLU A 29 -9.44 -5.40 -6.88
N SER A 30 -10.02 -5.44 -5.68
CA SER A 30 -11.40 -5.01 -5.46
C SER A 30 -11.58 -3.51 -5.70
N TRP A 31 -10.55 -2.71 -5.42
CA TRP A 31 -10.56 -1.27 -5.61
C TRP A 31 -10.08 -0.83 -7.00
N GLY A 32 -9.52 -1.74 -7.80
CA GLY A 32 -8.87 -1.40 -9.07
C GLY A 32 -7.62 -0.54 -8.86
N ALA A 33 -6.93 -0.73 -7.75
CA ALA A 33 -5.73 0.01 -7.37
C ALA A 33 -4.47 -0.75 -7.81
N ASP A 34 -3.39 -0.02 -8.07
CA ASP A 34 -2.07 -0.62 -8.17
C ASP A 34 -1.63 -1.15 -6.79
N LEU A 35 -0.83 -2.22 -6.77
CA LEU A 35 -0.28 -2.79 -5.53
C LEU A 35 1.24 -2.59 -5.50
N VAL A 36 1.72 -1.96 -4.42
CA VAL A 36 3.14 -1.78 -4.15
C VAL A 36 3.53 -2.59 -2.92
N ASN A 37 4.39 -3.58 -3.12
CA ASN A 37 4.99 -4.36 -2.05
C ASN A 37 6.32 -3.71 -1.62
N ILE A 38 6.44 -3.36 -0.34
CA ILE A 38 7.66 -2.77 0.24
C ILE A 38 8.45 -3.76 1.12
N GLY A 39 8.14 -5.05 1.01
CA GLY A 39 8.77 -6.12 1.77
C GLY A 39 8.34 -6.15 3.25
N ASP A 40 9.26 -6.55 4.11
CA ASP A 40 9.04 -6.73 5.54
C ASP A 40 9.03 -5.38 6.29
N ALA A 41 7.89 -4.69 6.26
CA ALA A 41 7.70 -3.32 6.75
C ALA A 41 6.81 -3.21 8.02
N GLY A 42 6.44 -4.35 8.62
CA GLY A 42 5.49 -4.40 9.74
C GLY A 42 4.15 -3.78 9.35
N HIS A 43 3.54 -3.02 10.26
CA HIS A 43 2.27 -2.31 10.00
C HIS A 43 2.46 -0.88 9.42
N ILE A 44 3.61 -0.62 8.77
CA ILE A 44 3.93 0.66 8.11
C ILE A 44 3.58 1.88 8.98
N ASN A 45 4.00 1.85 10.24
CA ASN A 45 3.76 2.91 11.21
C ASN A 45 5.09 3.40 11.81
N VAL A 46 5.03 4.41 12.68
CA VAL A 46 6.22 4.96 13.35
C VAL A 46 7.00 3.88 14.12
N ALA A 47 6.30 2.94 14.77
CA ALA A 47 6.93 1.87 15.53
C ALA A 47 7.64 0.83 14.64
N SER A 48 7.23 0.67 13.38
CA SER A 48 7.90 -0.17 12.39
C SER A 48 8.91 0.59 11.51
N GLY A 49 9.22 1.86 11.83
CA GLY A 49 10.25 2.67 11.16
C GLY A 49 9.72 3.62 10.08
N PHE A 50 8.41 3.68 9.87
CA PHE A 50 7.77 4.48 8.82
C PHE A 50 7.22 5.79 9.40
N GLY A 51 8.14 6.68 9.81
CA GLY A 51 7.84 8.04 10.28
C GLY A 51 7.67 9.03 9.13
N GLU A 52 8.74 9.77 8.79
CA GLU A 52 8.71 10.70 7.65
C GLU A 52 8.55 10.00 6.29
N TRP A 53 8.97 8.73 6.21
CA TRP A 53 8.81 7.82 5.08
C TRP A 53 8.91 8.48 3.69
N ASN A 54 10.12 8.93 3.34
CA ASN A 54 10.41 9.58 2.05
C ASN A 54 10.04 8.70 0.84
N GLU A 55 10.19 7.39 0.93
CA GLU A 55 9.77 6.46 -0.14
C GLU A 55 8.25 6.52 -0.37
N GLY A 56 7.44 6.66 0.68
CA GLY A 56 5.99 6.85 0.56
C GLY A 56 5.63 8.13 -0.21
N LEU A 57 6.42 9.19 -0.05
CA LEU A 57 6.25 10.43 -0.83
C LEU A 57 6.62 10.25 -2.30
N GLU A 58 7.60 9.40 -2.62
CA GLU A 58 7.91 9.06 -4.01
C GLU A 58 6.81 8.20 -4.65
N ILE A 59 6.25 7.24 -3.90
CA ILE A 59 5.09 6.44 -4.35
C ILE A 59 3.88 7.36 -4.62
N LEU A 60 3.65 8.36 -3.77
CA LEU A 60 2.54 9.30 -3.94
C LEU A 60 2.58 10.01 -5.30
N LYS A 61 3.77 10.40 -5.77
CA LYS A 61 3.95 11.05 -7.08
C LYS A 61 3.52 10.17 -8.26
N TRP A 62 3.41 8.86 -8.07
CA TRP A 62 2.94 7.97 -9.14
C TRP A 62 1.47 8.23 -9.46
N LEU A 63 0.69 8.81 -8.54
CA LEU A 63 -0.69 9.20 -8.81
C LEU A 63 -0.83 10.36 -9.82
N ASP A 64 0.24 11.15 -10.02
CA ASP A 64 0.25 12.30 -10.96
C ASP A 64 0.60 11.90 -12.41
N SER A 65 0.94 10.64 -12.65
CA SER A 65 1.36 10.12 -13.97
C SER A 65 0.24 9.54 -14.83
#